data_AF-X1AVP1-F1
#
_entry.id   AF-X1AVP1-F1
#
_cell.length_a   1.000
_cell.length_b   1.000
_cell.length_c   1.000
_cell.angle_alpha   90.00
_cell.angle_beta   90.00
_cell.angle_gamma   90.00
#
_symmetry.space_group_name_H-M   'P 1'
#
loop_
_entity.id
_entity.type
_entity.pdbx_description
1 polymer ?
#
loop_
_entity_poly.entity_id
_entity_poly.type
_entity_poly.pdbx_seq_one_letter_code
_entity_poly.pdbx_strand_id
1 'polypeptide(L)'
;MRNTGEFRRGFKPLAGAVIGAGCGLSSISFYTHGAFVTVISDDMAWSRGEVQLGVTIMILMAVITAPSVGWLLDRFSARRVALVSIPLYGITLASLSLATEALWTYYAAWTCMSILAAG
;
A
#
# COMPACT_ATOMS: atom_id res chain seq x y z
N MET A 1 29.72 12.89 -20.63
CA MET A 1 30.22 11.80 -19.75
C MET A 1 30.76 12.47 -18.49
N ARG A 2 30.39 12.20 -17.24
CA ARG A 2 29.51 11.25 -16.57
C ARG A 2 29.24 11.92 -15.22
N ASN A 3 28.00 12.33 -14.92
CA ASN A 3 27.66 13.09 -13.70
C ASN A 3 27.58 12.16 -12.47
N THR A 4 28.64 11.36 -12.21
CA THR A 4 28.66 10.34 -11.15
C THR A 4 28.61 10.94 -9.73
N GLY A 5 28.91 12.23 -9.59
CA GLY A 5 28.78 12.96 -8.33
C GLY A 5 27.34 13.12 -7.84
N GLU A 6 26.37 13.26 -8.75
CA GLU A 6 24.94 13.37 -8.42
C GLU A 6 24.38 12.06 -7.87
N PHE A 7 24.70 10.94 -8.52
CA PHE A 7 24.31 9.61 -8.03
C PHE A 7 24.95 9.30 -6.68
N ARG A 8 26.23 9.66 -6.45
CA ARG A 8 26.87 9.44 -5.16
C ARG A 8 26.28 10.30 -4.03
N ARG A 9 25.88 11.55 -4.31
CA ARG A 9 25.22 12.43 -3.32
C ARG A 9 23.75 12.06 -3.07
N GLY A 10 23.02 11.66 -4.12
CA GLY A 10 21.61 11.30 -4.08
C GLY A 10 21.32 9.83 -3.77
N PHE A 11 22.35 8.98 -3.61
CA PHE A 11 22.17 7.53 -3.46
C PHE A 11 21.28 7.15 -2.27
N LYS A 12 21.38 7.86 -1.14
CA LYS A 12 20.59 7.57 0.06
C LYS A 12 19.07 7.78 -0.17
N PRO A 13 18.60 8.95 -0.65
CA PRO A 13 17.19 9.11 -1.01
C PRO A 13 16.75 8.18 -2.14
N LEU A 14 17.60 7.92 -3.12
CA LEU A 14 17.29 7.00 -4.22
C LEU A 14 17.05 5.57 -3.71
N ALA A 15 17.94 5.05 -2.87
CA ALA A 15 17.78 3.74 -2.25
C ALA A 15 16.49 3.66 -1.41
N GLY A 16 16.19 4.72 -0.65
CA GLY A 16 14.94 4.82 0.11
C GLY A 16 13.70 4.79 -0.79
N ALA A 17 13.71 5.49 -1.91
CA ALA A 17 12.61 5.48 -2.88
C ALA A 17 12.45 4.11 -3.56
N VAL A 18 13.56 3.44 -3.90
CA VAL A 18 13.53 2.08 -4.48
C VAL A 18 12.93 1.08 -3.50
N ILE A 19 13.37 1.11 -2.24
CA ILE A 19 12.82 0.24 -1.20
C ILE A 19 11.35 0.57 -0.94
N GLY A 20 11.00 1.86 -0.85
CA GLY A 20 9.62 2.29 -0.65
C GLY A 20 8.69 1.87 -1.79
N ALA A 21 9.12 2.02 -3.04
CA ALA A 21 8.35 1.59 -4.20
C ALA A 21 8.23 0.05 -4.28
N GLY A 22 9.31 -0.68 -3.98
CA GLY A 22 9.33 -2.13 -3.99
C GLY A 22 8.53 -2.77 -2.85
N CYS A 23 8.55 -2.16 -1.67
CA CYS A 23 7.83 -2.64 -0.49
C CYS A 23 6.50 -1.90 -0.24
N GLY A 24 6.08 -1.05 -1.17
CA GLY A 24 4.90 -0.22 -1.02
C GLY A 24 3.60 -0.97 -1.30
N LEU A 25 2.49 -0.27 -1.01
CA LEU A 25 1.11 -0.73 -1.21
C LEU A 25 0.88 -1.40 -2.57
N SER A 26 1.40 -0.81 -3.66
CA SER A 26 1.18 -1.31 -5.02
C SER A 26 1.99 -2.57 -5.36
N SER A 27 3.15 -2.77 -4.73
CA SER A 27 4.02 -3.90 -5.05
C SER A 27 3.67 -5.11 -4.20
N ILE A 28 3.65 -4.95 -2.87
CA ILE A 28 3.36 -6.07 -1.98
C ILE A 28 1.86 -6.40 -2.05
N SER A 29 0.95 -5.49 -1.71
CA SER A 29 -0.46 -5.86 -1.59
C SER A 29 -1.07 -6.35 -2.91
N PHE A 30 -0.70 -5.75 -4.05
CA PHE A 30 -1.26 -6.14 -5.34
C PHE A 30 -0.77 -7.52 -5.80
N TYR A 31 0.55 -7.76 -5.81
CA TYR A 31 1.09 -9.04 -6.29
C TYR A 31 0.79 -10.19 -5.34
N THR A 32 0.91 -9.96 -4.02
CA THR A 32 0.68 -11.04 -3.06
C THR A 32 -0.81 -11.41 -2.97
N HIS A 33 -1.72 -10.44 -3.11
CA HIS A 33 -3.16 -10.75 -3.14
C HIS A 33 -3.53 -11.68 -4.29
N GLY A 34 -2.99 -11.45 -5.48
CA GLY A 34 -3.24 -12.32 -6.64
C GLY A 34 -2.83 -13.78 -6.38
N ALA A 35 -1.75 -14.00 -5.62
CA ALA A 35 -1.30 -15.33 -5.24
C ALA A 35 -2.18 -15.96 -4.15
N PHE A 36 -2.71 -15.17 -3.22
CA PHE A 36 -3.52 -15.65 -2.08
C PHE A 36 -5.02 -15.71 -2.34
N VAL A 37 -5.52 -15.19 -3.47
CA VAL A 37 -6.97 -15.08 -3.74
C VAL A 37 -7.69 -16.44 -3.61
N THR A 38 -7.07 -17.52 -4.06
CA THR A 38 -7.68 -18.86 -4.03
C THR A 38 -7.71 -19.41 -2.61
N VAL A 39 -6.61 -19.25 -1.87
CA VAL A 39 -6.49 -19.73 -0.49
C VAL A 39 -7.48 -19.00 0.42
N ILE A 40 -7.60 -17.67 0.28
CA ILE A 40 -8.56 -16.87 1.06
C ILE A 40 -10.01 -17.24 0.70
N SER A 41 -10.29 -17.44 -0.59
CA SER A 41 -11.62 -17.85 -1.06
C SER A 41 -12.04 -19.19 -0.49
N ASP A 42 -11.12 -20.17 -0.43
CA ASP A 42 -11.38 -21.51 0.10
C ASP A 42 -11.50 -21.50 1.63
N ASP A 43 -10.65 -20.75 2.34
CA ASP A 43 -10.62 -20.69 3.82
C ASP A 43 -11.82 -19.93 4.41
N MET A 44 -12.21 -18.81 3.79
CA MET A 44 -13.32 -17.98 4.26
C MET A 44 -14.67 -18.35 3.62
N ALA A 45 -14.69 -19.36 2.74
CA ALA A 45 -15.85 -19.77 1.94
C ALA A 45 -16.50 -18.61 1.14
N TRP A 46 -15.70 -17.60 0.76
CA TRP A 46 -16.13 -16.47 -0.06
C TRP A 46 -15.89 -16.76 -1.55
N SER A 47 -16.62 -16.09 -2.43
CA SER A 47 -16.35 -16.14 -3.86
C SER A 47 -15.04 -15.40 -4.20
N ARG A 48 -14.35 -15.84 -5.26
CA ARG A 48 -13.15 -15.16 -5.77
C ARG A 48 -13.42 -13.69 -6.11
N GLY A 49 -14.64 -13.37 -6.57
CA GLY A 49 -15.06 -12.01 -6.88
C GLY A 49 -15.13 -11.12 -5.63
N GLU A 50 -15.63 -11.65 -4.52
CA GLU A 50 -15.66 -10.94 -3.23
C GLU A 50 -14.25 -10.69 -2.69
N VAL A 51 -13.33 -11.66 -2.83
CA VAL A 51 -11.94 -11.44 -2.44
C VAL A 51 -11.29 -10.36 -3.33
N GLN A 52 -11.50 -10.42 -4.65
CA GLN A 52 -10.94 -9.47 -5.62
C GLN A 52 -11.48 -8.03 -5.44
N LEU A 53 -12.69 -7.88 -4.88
CA LEU A 53 -13.24 -6.58 -4.51
C LEU A 53 -12.35 -5.84 -3.50
N GLY A 54 -11.62 -6.56 -2.62
CA GLY A 54 -10.65 -5.94 -1.70
C GLY A 54 -9.58 -5.12 -2.42
N VAL A 55 -8.94 -5.69 -3.45
CA VAL A 55 -7.95 -4.96 -4.28
C VAL A 55 -8.60 -3.86 -5.11
N THR A 56 -9.83 -4.06 -5.57
CA THR A 56 -10.57 -3.01 -6.30
C THR A 56 -10.81 -1.80 -5.41
N ILE A 57 -11.23 -2.02 -4.15
CA ILE A 57 -11.40 -0.98 -3.14
C ILE A 57 -10.06 -0.27 -2.90
N MET A 58 -8.96 -1.00 -2.79
CA MET A 58 -7.63 -0.40 -2.63
C MET A 58 -7.28 0.58 -3.75
N ILE A 59 -7.53 0.21 -5.00
CA ILE A 59 -7.23 1.07 -6.16
C ILE A 59 -8.13 2.31 -6.14
N LEU A 60 -9.44 2.13 -5.92
CA LEU A 60 -10.40 3.23 -5.90
C LEU A 60 -10.07 4.22 -4.76
N MET A 61 -9.78 3.71 -3.57
CA MET A 61 -9.45 4.53 -2.42
C MET A 61 -8.12 5.25 -2.60
N ALA A 62 -7.13 4.62 -3.25
CA ALA A 62 -5.87 5.29 -3.60
C ALA A 62 -6.10 6.46 -4.56
N VAL A 63 -6.97 6.32 -5.55
CA VAL A 63 -7.36 7.42 -6.45
C VAL A 63 -8.05 8.55 -5.68
N ILE A 64 -8.96 8.21 -4.77
CA ILE A 64 -9.68 9.21 -3.95
C ILE A 64 -8.74 9.94 -2.99
N THR A 65 -7.73 9.26 -2.43
CA THR A 65 -6.76 9.86 -1.51
C THR A 65 -5.60 10.55 -2.19
N ALA A 66 -5.36 10.32 -3.48
CA ALA A 66 -4.26 10.93 -4.22
C ALA A 66 -4.20 12.48 -4.13
N PRO A 67 -5.31 13.24 -4.25
CA PRO A 67 -5.26 14.69 -4.09
C PRO A 67 -4.86 15.14 -2.67
N SER A 68 -5.37 14.44 -1.66
CA SER A 68 -5.06 14.73 -0.25
C SER A 68 -3.59 14.47 0.06
N VAL A 69 -3.06 13.36 -0.45
CA VAL A 69 -1.63 13.02 -0.33
C VAL A 69 -0.77 14.03 -1.10
N GLY A 70 -1.16 14.41 -2.32
CA GLY A 70 -0.45 15.43 -3.10
C GLY A 70 -0.34 16.75 -2.35
N TRP A 71 -1.46 17.24 -1.78
CA TRP A 71 -1.45 18.43 -0.93
C TRP A 71 -0.56 18.28 0.30
N LEU A 72 -0.52 17.09 0.91
CA LEU A 72 0.33 16.80 2.06
C LEU A 72 1.82 16.81 1.67
N LEU A 73 2.17 16.28 0.49
CA LEU A 73 3.53 16.29 -0.06
C LEU A 73 3.98 17.70 -0.49
N ASP A 74 3.04 18.56 -0.90
CA ASP A 74 3.34 19.95 -1.22
C ASP A 74 3.60 20.78 0.05
N ARG A 75 2.85 20.50 1.12
CA ARG A 75 2.97 21.22 2.41
C ARG A 75 4.08 20.68 3.31
N PHE A 76 4.35 19.39 3.26
CA PHE A 76 5.34 18.70 4.10
C PHE A 76 6.40 18.04 3.23
N SER A 77 7.64 17.94 3.73
CA SER A 77 8.69 17.25 3.00
C SER A 77 8.29 15.80 2.68
N ALA A 78 8.38 15.39 1.41
CA ALA A 78 8.09 14.03 0.94
C ALA A 78 8.74 12.93 1.80
N ARG A 79 9.94 13.21 2.34
CA ARG A 79 10.63 12.28 3.25
C ARG A 79 9.84 11.99 4.53
N ARG A 80 9.20 13.01 5.12
CA ARG A 80 8.42 12.85 6.35
C ARG A 80 7.15 12.05 6.11
N VAL A 81 6.48 12.31 4.98
CA VAL A 81 5.27 11.58 4.59
C VAL A 81 5.61 10.10 4.38
N ALA A 82 6.61 9.78 3.56
CA ALA A 82 7.04 8.39 3.33
C ALA A 82 7.45 7.66 4.63
N LEU A 83 8.17 8.33 5.55
CA LEU A 83 8.57 7.72 6.83
C LEU A 83 7.39 7.40 7.75
N VAL A 84 6.26 8.08 7.60
CA VAL A 84 5.03 7.83 8.38
C VAL A 84 4.15 6.80 7.68
N SER A 85 4.02 6.87 6.36
CA SER A 85 3.18 5.94 5.59
C SER A 85 3.70 4.50 5.60
N ILE A 86 5.02 4.29 5.56
CA ILE A 86 5.61 2.94 5.55
C ILE A 86 5.23 2.12 6.80
N PRO A 87 5.43 2.61 8.04
CA PRO A 87 5.01 1.85 9.22
C PRO A 87 3.48 1.73 9.33
N LEU A 88 2.72 2.77 8.92
CA LEU A 88 1.26 2.68 8.85
C LEU A 88 0.78 1.59 7.88
N TYR A 89 1.45 1.46 6.73
CA TYR A 89 1.21 0.40 5.78
C TYR A 89 1.47 -0.98 6.41
N GLY A 90 2.60 -1.15 7.12
CA GLY A 90 2.88 -2.40 7.82
C GLY A 90 1.82 -2.76 8.87
N ILE A 91 1.35 -1.79 9.66
CA ILE A 91 0.32 -2.00 10.69
C ILE A 91 -1.02 -2.38 10.06
N THR A 92 -1.42 -1.65 9.01
CA THR A 92 -2.70 -1.91 8.33
C THR A 92 -2.67 -3.19 7.50
N LEU A 93 -1.53 -3.53 6.90
CA LEU A 93 -1.33 -4.84 6.27
C LEU A 93 -1.45 -5.96 7.31
N ALA A 94 -0.84 -5.81 8.50
CA ALA A 94 -0.99 -6.78 9.58
C ALA A 94 -2.44 -6.89 10.06
N SER A 95 -3.22 -5.80 10.04
CA SER A 95 -4.64 -5.85 10.41
C SER A 95 -5.51 -6.72 9.50
N LEU A 96 -5.07 -7.03 8.27
CA LEU A 96 -5.76 -8.00 7.42
C LEU A 96 -5.76 -9.41 8.02
N SER A 97 -4.79 -9.76 8.88
CA SER A 97 -4.79 -11.04 9.59
C SER A 97 -5.82 -11.10 10.72
N LEU A 98 -6.41 -9.97 11.10
CA LEU A 98 -7.49 -9.85 12.08
C LEU A 98 -8.87 -9.83 11.40
N ALA A 99 -8.94 -10.00 10.08
CA ALA A 99 -10.20 -10.13 9.37
C ALA A 99 -10.96 -11.37 9.90
N THR A 100 -12.25 -11.20 10.12
CA THR A 100 -13.14 -12.29 10.54
C THR A 100 -13.90 -12.85 9.34
N GLU A 101 -14.74 -13.87 9.56
CA GLU A 101 -15.64 -14.43 8.54
C GLU A 101 -16.62 -13.38 7.96
N ALA A 102 -16.74 -12.21 8.60
CA ALA A 102 -17.56 -11.13 8.10
C ALA A 102 -16.82 -10.30 7.03
N LEU A 103 -17.30 -10.38 5.78
CA LEU A 103 -16.74 -9.72 4.60
C LEU A 103 -16.46 -8.21 4.76
N TRP A 104 -17.27 -7.51 5.57
CA TRP A 104 -17.11 -6.08 5.80
C TRP A 104 -15.79 -5.76 6.55
N THR A 105 -15.32 -6.66 7.43
CA THR A 105 -14.06 -6.45 8.18
C THR A 105 -12.87 -6.46 7.23
N TYR A 106 -12.92 -7.36 6.24
CA TYR A 106 -11.94 -7.45 5.17
C TYR A 106 -11.91 -6.16 4.34
N TYR A 107 -13.07 -5.70 3.86
CA TYR A 107 -13.15 -4.46 3.08
C TYR A 107 -12.74 -3.21 3.87
N ALA A 108 -13.07 -3.15 5.17
CA ALA A 108 -12.64 -2.08 6.06
C ALA A 108 -11.11 -2.07 6.20
N ALA A 109 -10.49 -3.24 6.37
CA ALA A 109 -9.03 -3.35 6.44
C ALA A 109 -8.35 -2.88 5.14
N TRP A 110 -8.86 -3.29 3.96
CA TRP A 110 -8.36 -2.80 2.67
C TRP A 110 -8.50 -1.29 2.49
N THR A 111 -9.63 -0.73 2.92
CA THR A 111 -9.91 0.71 2.87
C THR A 111 -8.93 1.48 3.76
N CYS A 112 -8.79 1.06 5.02
CA CYS A 112 -7.86 1.66 5.98
C CYS A 112 -6.42 1.57 5.48
N MET A 113 -6.02 0.40 4.97
CA MET A 113 -4.69 0.20 4.40
C MET A 113 -4.43 1.14 3.23
N SER A 114 -5.38 1.28 2.30
CA SER A 114 -5.24 2.18 1.15
C SER A 114 -5.10 3.65 1.56
N ILE A 115 -5.96 4.14 2.47
CA ILE A 115 -5.94 5.53 2.91
C ILE A 115 -4.63 5.86 3.64
N LEU A 116 -4.19 4.98 4.54
CA LEU A 116 -3.04 5.22 5.41
C LEU A 116 -1.70 4.98 4.70
N ALA A 117 -1.68 4.16 3.65
CA ALA A 117 -0.48 3.83 2.88
C ALA A 117 -0.32 4.64 1.58
N ALA A 118 -1.21 5.59 1.30
CA ALA A 118 -1.20 6.32 0.03
C ALA A 118 -0.05 7.35 -0.12
N GLY A 119 0.68 7.68 0.96
CA GLY A 119 1.71 8.75 0.99
C GLY A 119 3.16 8.32 0.97
#